data_AF-A0A815J6G5-F1
#
_entry.id   AF-A0A815J6G5-F1
#
_cell.length_a   1.000
_cell.length_b   1.000
_cell.length_c   1.000
_cell.angle_alpha   90.00
_cell.angle_beta   90.00
_cell.angle_gamma   90.00
#
_symmetry.space_group_name_H-M   'P 1'
#
loop_
_entity.id
_entity.type
_entity.pdbx_description
1 polymer ?
#
loop_
_entity_poly.entity_id
_entity_poly.type
_entity_poly.pdbx_seq_one_letter_code
_entity_poly.pdbx_strand_id
1 'polypeptide(L)'
;MSQSNATDVWSQQSQVMFLAAISLANQYNIKLNNQTISGDIIETNNDENEHVALNRVCHYISTQRSNIVGIVGSATSNNARFISPFAAHIKLPVVSYSATNAEFSDTRRYPKFYQIVPSDFFLARTIVQLFKRFNWTTCTIIIQKNDYGYSGLNILSE
;
A
#
# COMPACT_ATOMS: atom_id res chain seq x y z
N MET A 1 19.85 3.34 19.94
CA MET A 1 20.11 3.87 18.59
C MET A 1 20.58 2.71 17.72
N SER A 2 19.65 2.01 17.07
CA SER A 2 20.00 0.98 16.09
C SER A 2 20.28 1.66 14.75
N GLN A 3 21.41 1.33 14.13
CA GLN A 3 21.81 1.85 12.83
C GLN A 3 20.77 1.44 11.78
N SER A 4 20.14 2.43 11.14
CA SER A 4 19.28 2.21 9.97
C SER A 4 20.19 1.94 8.77
N ASN A 5 20.20 0.71 8.25
CA ASN A 5 20.82 0.42 6.98
C ASN A 5 20.09 1.17 5.86
N ALA A 6 20.85 1.85 5.00
CA ALA A 6 20.39 2.82 4.00
C ALA A 6 19.65 2.22 2.78
N THR A 7 19.01 1.06 2.91
CA THR A 7 18.39 0.34 1.79
C THR A 7 16.86 0.48 1.70
N ASP A 8 16.20 1.14 2.65
CA ASP A 8 14.73 1.18 2.74
C ASP A 8 14.14 2.61 2.63
N VAL A 9 14.63 3.37 1.65
CA VAL A 9 14.30 4.81 1.47
C VAL A 9 12.82 5.03 1.17
N TRP A 10 12.15 4.09 0.48
CA TRP A 10 10.74 4.19 0.11
C TRP A 10 9.79 4.04 1.30
N SER A 11 10.15 3.20 2.28
CA SER A 11 9.39 3.07 3.53
C SER A 11 9.60 4.31 4.42
N GLN A 12 10.83 4.84 4.49
CA GLN A 12 11.15 6.01 5.32
C GLN A 12 10.43 7.29 4.88
N GLN A 13 10.43 7.63 3.58
CA GLN A 13 9.77 8.87 3.13
C GLN A 13 8.27 8.85 3.41
N SER A 14 7.61 7.74 3.10
CA SER A 14 6.17 7.59 3.32
C SER A 14 5.84 7.60 4.82
N GLN A 15 6.62 6.91 5.65
CA GLN A 15 6.47 6.92 7.12
C GLN A 15 6.62 8.34 7.69
N VAL A 16 7.65 9.07 7.27
CA VAL A 16 7.90 10.45 7.72
C VAL A 16 6.74 11.37 7.33
N MET A 17 6.16 11.21 6.14
CA MET A 17 5.00 12.01 5.71
C MET A 17 3.76 11.78 6.59
N PHE A 18 3.47 10.53 6.98
CA PHE A 18 2.35 10.26 7.88
C PHE A 18 2.59 10.80 9.30
N LEU A 19 3.81 10.66 9.82
CA LEU A 19 4.17 11.25 11.11
C LEU A 19 4.12 12.78 11.08
N ALA A 20 4.57 13.40 9.99
CA ALA A 20 4.46 14.84 9.78
C ALA A 20 3.00 15.30 9.75
N ALA A 21 2.12 14.57 9.05
CA ALA A 21 0.70 14.86 9.01
C ALA A 21 0.05 14.78 10.40
N ILE A 22 0.37 13.75 11.19
CA ILE A 22 -0.10 13.61 12.59
C ILE A 22 0.43 14.76 13.46
N SER A 23 1.72 15.08 13.33
CA SER A 23 2.36 16.18 14.06
C SER A 23 1.69 17.53 13.75
N LEU A 24 1.45 17.81 12.47
CA LEU A 24 0.75 19.03 12.04
C LEU A 24 -0.69 19.05 12.57
N ALA A 25 -1.42 17.93 12.51
CA ALA A 25 -2.77 17.85 13.06
C ALA A 25 -2.78 18.22 14.55
N ASN A 26 -1.83 17.72 15.33
CA ASN A 26 -1.70 18.03 16.75
C ASN A 26 -1.26 19.49 16.99
N GLN A 27 -0.34 20.03 16.18
CA GLN A 27 0.09 21.43 16.24
C GLN A 27 -1.07 22.39 16.01
N TYR A 28 -1.97 22.07 15.07
CA TYR A 28 -3.15 22.87 14.77
C TYR A 28 -4.38 22.50 15.62
N ASN A 29 -4.22 21.65 16.65
CA ASN A 29 -5.29 21.19 17.54
C ASN A 29 -6.50 20.58 16.78
N ILE A 30 -6.23 19.91 15.65
CA ILE A 30 -7.22 19.16 14.89
C ILE A 30 -7.59 17.91 15.69
N LYS A 31 -8.87 17.81 16.07
CA LYS A 31 -9.42 16.68 16.81
C LYS A 31 -10.55 16.02 16.04
N LEU A 32 -10.61 14.70 16.11
CA LEU A 32 -11.71 13.89 15.59
C LEU A 32 -12.46 13.30 16.77
N ASN A 33 -13.77 13.51 16.86
CA ASN A 33 -14.58 13.08 18.01
C ASN A 33 -14.00 13.53 19.37
N ASN A 34 -13.45 14.76 19.41
CA ASN A 34 -12.76 15.33 20.57
C ASN A 34 -11.48 14.60 21.01
N GLN A 35 -10.93 13.71 20.17
CA GLN A 35 -9.68 13.00 20.39
C GLN A 35 -8.59 13.51 19.43
N THR A 36 -7.35 13.54 19.92
CA THR A 36 -6.16 13.84 19.11
C THR A 36 -5.85 12.67 18.18
N ILE A 37 -5.26 12.97 17.02
CA ILE A 37 -4.84 11.94 16.08
C ILE A 37 -3.50 11.36 16.57
N SER A 38 -3.43 10.04 16.66
CA SER A 38 -2.20 9.29 16.93
C SER A 38 -2.07 8.12 15.95
N GLY A 39 -0.86 7.61 15.81
CA GLY A 39 -0.58 6.45 14.99
C GLY A 39 0.75 5.83 15.38
N ASP A 40 0.84 4.50 15.30
CA ASP A 40 2.08 3.76 15.48
C ASP A 40 2.56 3.21 14.14
N ILE A 41 3.86 2.95 14.05
CA ILE A 41 4.50 2.39 12.85
C ILE A 41 4.80 0.91 13.08
N ILE A 42 4.47 0.11 12.07
CA ILE A 42 4.82 -1.32 12.00
C ILE A 42 5.63 -1.52 10.72
N GLU A 43 6.85 -2.02 10.87
CA GLU A 43 7.68 -2.41 9.73
C GLU A 43 7.26 -3.80 9.24
N THR A 44 6.87 -3.91 7.97
CA THR A 44 6.44 -5.17 7.34
C THR A 44 7.56 -5.95 6.67
N ASN A 45 8.80 -5.45 6.72
CA ASN A 45 9.96 -5.93 5.96
C ASN A 45 9.73 -5.94 4.43
N ASN A 46 10.69 -6.46 3.67
CA ASN A 46 10.68 -6.57 2.22
C ASN A 46 9.65 -7.60 1.70
N ASP A 47 9.35 -7.52 0.40
CA ASP A 47 8.35 -8.34 -0.31
C ASP A 47 8.64 -9.86 -0.34
N GLU A 48 9.77 -10.31 0.18
CA GLU A 48 10.20 -11.71 0.12
C GLU A 48 9.42 -12.62 1.09
N ASN A 49 8.80 -12.06 2.14
CA ASN A 49 8.15 -12.82 3.20
C ASN A 49 6.78 -12.24 3.58
N GLU A 50 5.81 -12.33 2.68
CA GLU A 50 4.44 -11.80 2.83
C GLU A 50 3.73 -12.23 4.13
N HIS A 51 3.93 -13.48 4.56
CA HIS A 51 3.36 -14.01 5.80
C HIS A 51 3.87 -13.26 7.05
N VAL A 52 5.09 -12.70 7.00
CA VAL A 52 5.65 -11.91 8.10
C VAL A 52 4.91 -10.59 8.24
N ALA A 53 4.58 -9.92 7.13
CA ALA A 53 3.81 -8.68 7.13
C ALA A 53 2.44 -8.90 7.79
N LEU A 54 1.71 -9.93 7.37
CA LEU A 54 0.43 -10.28 7.96
C LEU A 54 0.56 -10.64 9.45
N ASN A 55 1.54 -11.47 9.83
CA ASN A 55 1.77 -11.86 11.21
C ASN A 55 2.00 -10.64 12.12
N ARG A 56 2.85 -9.70 11.69
CA ARG A 56 3.15 -8.47 12.44
C ARG A 56 1.92 -7.59 12.63
N VAL A 57 1.14 -7.40 11.57
CA VAL A 57 -0.11 -6.62 11.63
C VAL A 57 -1.12 -7.30 12.57
N CYS A 58 -1.32 -8.61 12.45
CA CYS A 58 -2.18 -9.38 13.35
C CYS A 58 -1.74 -9.26 14.80
N HIS A 59 -0.44 -9.41 15.06
CA HIS A 59 0.12 -9.33 16.41
C HIS A 59 -0.13 -7.95 17.01
N TYR A 60 0.22 -6.88 16.29
CA TYR A 60 0.04 -5.50 16.77
C TYR A 60 -1.44 -5.16 17.02
N ILE A 61 -2.34 -5.52 16.10
CA ILE A 61 -3.78 -5.27 16.28
C ILE A 61 -4.34 -6.07 17.46
N SER A 62 -3.82 -7.28 17.70
CA SER A 62 -4.28 -8.12 18.81
C SER A 62 -3.86 -7.57 20.18
N THR A 63 -2.76 -6.82 20.25
CA THR A 63 -2.23 -6.23 21.48
C THR A 63 -2.75 -4.81 21.74
N GLN A 64 -3.02 -4.01 20.71
CA GLN A 64 -3.43 -2.59 20.82
C GLN A 64 -4.96 -2.36 20.80
N ARG A 65 -5.69 -3.24 21.50
CA ARG A 65 -7.08 -3.63 21.24
C ARG A 65 -8.21 -2.58 21.23
N SER A 66 -7.98 -1.28 21.45
CA SER A 66 -9.10 -0.34 21.68
C SER A 66 -9.22 0.89 20.77
N ASN A 67 -8.19 1.31 20.03
CA ASN A 67 -8.23 2.63 19.35
C ASN A 67 -7.85 2.64 17.86
N ILE A 68 -7.61 1.49 17.23
CA ILE A 68 -7.23 1.45 15.81
C ILE A 68 -8.48 1.61 14.95
N VAL A 69 -8.53 2.68 14.16
CA VAL A 69 -9.66 3.02 13.28
C VAL A 69 -9.40 2.72 11.80
N GLY A 70 -8.14 2.46 11.42
CA GLY A 70 -7.74 2.15 10.06
C GLY A 70 -6.28 1.74 9.95
N ILE A 71 -5.91 1.20 8.81
CA ILE A 71 -4.52 0.91 8.42
C ILE A 71 -4.14 1.85 7.28
N VAL A 72 -2.96 2.43 7.37
CA VAL A 72 -2.33 3.18 6.28
C VAL A 72 -1.17 2.34 5.74
N GLY A 73 -1.15 2.11 4.43
CA GLY A 73 -0.28 1.14 3.76
C GLY A 73 -1.01 -0.16 3.42
N SER A 74 -0.33 -1.26 3.11
CA SER A 74 1.13 -1.34 2.90
C SER A 74 1.58 -0.64 1.62
N ALA A 75 2.88 -0.36 1.52
CA ALA A 75 3.48 0.28 0.35
C ALA A 75 3.43 -0.62 -0.90
N THR A 76 3.64 -1.91 -0.72
CA THR A 76 3.76 -2.85 -1.84
C THR A 76 2.44 -3.56 -2.09
N SER A 77 2.13 -3.80 -3.37
CA SER A 77 0.94 -4.57 -3.76
C SER A 77 0.96 -5.97 -3.17
N ASN A 78 2.15 -6.55 -3.00
CA ASN A 78 2.37 -7.85 -2.39
C ASN A 78 1.84 -7.88 -0.96
N ASN A 79 2.36 -7.02 -0.08
CA ASN A 79 1.92 -6.96 1.31
C ASN A 79 0.44 -6.54 1.43
N ALA A 80 -0.01 -5.60 0.59
CA ALA A 80 -1.41 -5.18 0.56
C ALA A 80 -2.36 -6.36 0.25
N ARG A 81 -1.99 -7.27 -0.66
CA ARG A 81 -2.79 -8.46 -0.97
C ARG A 81 -3.02 -9.35 0.26
N PHE A 82 -2.03 -9.50 1.15
CA PHE A 82 -2.15 -10.34 2.34
C PHE A 82 -2.83 -9.65 3.52
N ILE A 83 -2.60 -8.35 3.69
CA ILE A 83 -3.15 -7.58 4.81
C ILE A 83 -4.65 -7.28 4.60
N SER A 84 -5.05 -6.98 3.37
CA SER A 84 -6.39 -6.46 3.08
C SER A 84 -7.54 -7.41 3.41
N PRO A 85 -7.48 -8.73 3.10
CA PRO A 85 -8.52 -9.67 3.47
C PRO A 85 -8.72 -9.79 4.98
N PHE A 86 -7.62 -9.80 5.74
CA PHE A 86 -7.66 -9.82 7.19
C PHE A 86 -8.30 -8.53 7.75
N ALA A 87 -7.83 -7.36 7.29
CA ALA A 87 -8.37 -6.08 7.73
C ALA A 87 -9.87 -5.95 7.42
N ALA A 88 -10.31 -6.39 6.23
CA ALA A 88 -11.71 -6.43 5.86
C ALA A 88 -12.53 -7.34 6.78
N HIS A 89 -12.00 -8.51 7.17
CA HIS A 89 -12.65 -9.44 8.09
C HIS A 89 -12.92 -8.81 9.47
N ILE A 90 -11.97 -8.01 9.98
CA ILE A 90 -12.13 -7.27 11.24
C ILE A 90 -12.75 -5.87 11.06
N LYS A 91 -13.28 -5.58 9.87
CA LYS A 91 -13.97 -4.32 9.51
C LYS A 91 -13.08 -3.06 9.59
N LEU A 92 -11.77 -3.22 9.46
CA LEU A 92 -10.81 -2.12 9.48
C LEU A 92 -10.52 -1.66 8.03
N PRO A 93 -10.72 -0.37 7.70
CA PRO A 93 -10.37 0.15 6.38
C PRO A 93 -8.84 0.18 6.20
N VAL A 94 -8.39 -0.10 4.98
CA VAL A 94 -6.99 -0.03 4.57
C VAL A 94 -6.86 1.03 3.48
N VAL A 95 -5.96 1.99 3.67
CA VAL A 95 -5.65 3.02 2.68
C VAL A 95 -4.19 2.89 2.29
N SER A 96 -3.91 2.33 1.11
CA SER A 96 -2.56 2.26 0.56
C SER A 96 -2.18 3.53 -0.19
N TYR A 97 -0.95 3.97 0.02
CA TYR A 97 -0.36 5.14 -0.62
C TYR A 97 0.49 4.82 -1.86
N SER A 98 0.77 3.55 -2.14
CA SER A 98 1.62 3.17 -3.30
C SER A 98 1.33 1.81 -3.92
N ALA A 99 0.44 0.99 -3.36
CA ALA A 99 -0.01 -0.23 -4.04
C ALA A 99 -0.95 0.14 -5.19
N THR A 100 -0.58 -0.25 -6.42
CA THR A 100 -1.28 0.17 -7.65
C THR A 100 -1.93 -1.00 -8.42
N ASN A 101 -1.75 -2.25 -7.95
CA ASN A 101 -2.24 -3.44 -8.64
C ASN A 101 -3.75 -3.31 -8.97
N ALA A 102 -4.11 -3.57 -10.22
CA ALA A 102 -5.48 -3.41 -10.71
C ALA A 102 -6.53 -4.24 -9.97
N GLU A 103 -6.15 -5.37 -9.36
CA GLU A 103 -7.09 -6.21 -8.61
C GLU A 103 -7.73 -5.49 -7.42
N PHE A 104 -7.06 -4.49 -6.84
CA PHE A 104 -7.57 -3.71 -5.71
C PHE A 104 -8.77 -2.84 -6.06
N SER A 105 -9.05 -2.64 -7.36
CA SER A 105 -10.26 -1.98 -7.82
C SER A 105 -11.51 -2.89 -7.77
N ASP A 106 -11.36 -4.21 -7.60
CA ASP A 106 -12.51 -5.11 -7.41
C ASP A 106 -12.99 -5.05 -5.95
N THR A 107 -14.02 -4.24 -5.71
CA THR A 107 -14.62 -4.04 -4.38
C THR A 107 -15.29 -5.29 -3.82
N ARG A 108 -15.56 -6.33 -4.63
CA ARG A 108 -16.07 -7.61 -4.12
C ARG A 108 -14.95 -8.41 -3.46
N ARG A 109 -13.73 -8.34 -4.02
CA ARG A 109 -12.54 -9.01 -3.49
C ARG A 109 -11.87 -8.21 -2.38
N TYR A 110 -11.89 -6.88 -2.49
CA TYR A 110 -11.26 -5.95 -1.53
C TYR A 110 -12.24 -4.86 -1.02
N PRO A 111 -13.30 -5.22 -0.27
CA PRO A 111 -14.40 -4.32 0.09
C PRO A 111 -14.05 -3.17 1.06
N LYS A 112 -12.86 -3.20 1.67
CA LYS A 112 -12.38 -2.20 2.64
C LYS A 112 -11.01 -1.66 2.28
N PHE A 113 -10.55 -1.90 1.06
CA PHE A 113 -9.29 -1.40 0.57
C PHE A 113 -9.51 -0.17 -0.30
N TYR A 114 -8.66 0.83 -0.11
CA TYR A 114 -8.64 2.06 -0.88
C TYR A 114 -7.20 2.36 -1.26
N GLN A 115 -6.99 2.82 -2.48
CA GLN A 115 -5.72 3.35 -2.95
C GLN A 115 -5.88 4.83 -3.30
N ILE A 116 -4.93 5.65 -2.87
CA ILE A 116 -4.91 7.08 -3.23
C ILE A 116 -4.11 7.35 -4.51
N VAL A 117 -3.42 6.33 -5.02
CA VAL A 117 -2.68 6.36 -6.28
C VAL A 117 -3.50 5.70 -7.41
N PRO A 118 -3.32 6.12 -8.68
CA PRO A 118 -3.99 5.50 -9.82
C PRO A 118 -3.66 4.01 -9.95
N SER A 119 -4.63 3.22 -10.41
CA SER A 119 -4.42 1.80 -10.74
C SER A 119 -3.50 1.62 -11.94
N ASP A 120 -2.74 0.52 -11.95
CA ASP A 120 -1.90 0.07 -13.06
C ASP A 120 -2.68 -0.07 -14.39
N PHE A 121 -3.99 -0.23 -14.34
CA PHE A 121 -4.84 -0.19 -15.53
C PHE A 121 -4.69 1.12 -16.32
N PHE A 122 -4.61 2.26 -15.62
CA PHE A 122 -4.39 3.56 -16.27
C PHE A 122 -2.97 3.70 -16.80
N LEU A 123 -1.99 3.14 -16.09
CA LEU A 123 -0.60 3.11 -16.55
C LEU A 123 -0.47 2.29 -17.84
N ALA A 124 -1.05 1.08 -17.87
CA ALA A 124 -1.06 0.23 -19.06
C ALA A 124 -1.72 0.91 -20.26
N ARG A 125 -2.90 1.54 -20.07
CA ARG A 125 -3.54 2.33 -21.13
C ARG A 125 -2.65 3.46 -21.65
N THR A 126 -1.89 4.11 -20.77
CA THR A 126 -0.96 5.18 -21.16
C THR A 126 0.19 4.65 -22.00
N ILE A 127 0.76 3.50 -21.64
CA ILE A 127 1.82 2.83 -22.41
C ILE A 127 1.32 2.47 -23.81
N VAL A 128 0.08 1.98 -23.95
CA VAL A 128 -0.53 1.73 -25.27
C VAL A 128 -0.63 3.00 -26.12
N GLN A 129 -1.01 4.13 -25.52
CA GLN A 129 -1.05 5.42 -26.24
C GLN A 129 0.34 5.88 -26.66
N LEU A 130 1.37 5.62 -25.85
CA LEU A 130 2.75 5.93 -26.18
C LEU A 130 3.22 5.14 -27.41
N PHE A 131 2.94 3.83 -27.45
CA PHE A 131 3.31 2.97 -28.58
C PHE A 131 2.64 3.45 -29.87
N LYS A 132 1.36 3.81 -29.79
CA LYS A 132 0.61 4.42 -30.91
C LYS A 132 1.22 5.74 -31.35
N ARG A 133 1.61 6.62 -30.42
CA ARG A 133 2.16 7.94 -30.73
C ARG A 133 3.48 7.88 -31.50
N PHE A 134 4.31 6.89 -31.20
CA PHE A 134 5.66 6.74 -31.75
C PHE A 134 5.82 5.61 -32.76
N ASN A 135 4.73 4.94 -33.15
CA ASN A 135 4.73 3.78 -34.05
C ASN A 135 5.69 2.65 -33.59
N TRP A 136 5.77 2.40 -32.28
CA TRP A 136 6.57 1.30 -31.76
C TRP A 136 5.83 -0.02 -31.93
N THR A 137 6.46 -0.98 -32.62
CA THR A 137 5.87 -2.29 -32.93
C THR A 137 6.44 -3.43 -32.10
N THR A 138 7.56 -3.21 -31.42
CA THR A 138 8.25 -4.23 -30.61
C THR A 138 8.74 -3.64 -29.30
N CYS A 139 8.72 -4.45 -28.24
CA CYS A 139 9.32 -4.12 -26.96
C CYS A 139 9.73 -5.40 -26.21
N THR A 140 10.62 -5.26 -25.24
CA THR A 140 10.95 -6.32 -24.27
C THR A 140 10.48 -5.88 -22.91
N ILE A 141 9.76 -6.75 -22.20
CA ILE A 141 9.21 -6.46 -20.88
C ILE A 141 10.09 -7.15 -19.83
N ILE A 142 10.54 -6.39 -18.84
CA ILE A 142 11.27 -6.88 -17.68
C ILE A 142 10.38 -6.66 -16.46
N ILE A 143 10.11 -7.72 -15.70
CA ILE A 143 9.26 -7.65 -14.50
C ILE A 143 10.00 -8.09 -13.25
N GLN A 144 9.52 -7.60 -12.11
CA GLN A 144 9.84 -8.18 -10.82
C GLN A 144 9.00 -9.44 -10.59
N LYS A 145 9.59 -10.47 -9.99
CA LYS A 145 8.89 -11.70 -9.62
C LYS A 145 8.06 -11.50 -8.35
N ASN A 146 6.97 -10.74 -8.45
CA ASN A 146 6.01 -10.49 -7.37
C ASN A 146 4.63 -10.14 -7.93
N ASP A 147 3.67 -9.93 -7.03
CA ASP A 147 2.29 -9.63 -7.39
C ASP A 147 2.10 -8.40 -8.27
N TYR A 148 2.94 -7.38 -8.06
CA TYR A 148 2.94 -6.18 -8.88
C TYR A 148 3.39 -6.51 -10.32
N GLY A 149 4.54 -7.16 -10.49
CA GLY A 149 5.07 -7.51 -11.81
C GLY A 149 4.16 -8.46 -12.60
N TYR A 150 3.58 -9.45 -11.93
CA TYR A 150 2.64 -10.38 -12.57
C TYR A 150 1.31 -9.73 -12.95
N SER A 151 0.80 -8.80 -12.13
CA SER A 151 -0.40 -8.04 -12.47
C SER A 151 -0.22 -7.23 -13.74
N GLY A 152 0.93 -6.54 -13.86
CA GLY A 152 1.27 -5.79 -15.07
C GLY A 152 1.26 -6.64 -16.35
N LEU A 153 1.74 -7.89 -16.27
CA LEU A 153 1.67 -8.82 -17.41
C LEU A 153 0.24 -9.20 -17.77
N ASN A 154 -0.61 -9.48 -16.77
CA ASN A 154 -1.99 -9.90 -17.03
C ASN A 154 -2.80 -8.80 -17.72
N ILE A 155 -2.57 -7.53 -17.38
CA ILE A 155 -3.24 -6.39 -18.01
C ILE A 155 -2.88 -6.29 -19.51
N LEU A 156 -1.69 -6.72 -19.92
CA LEU A 156 -1.26 -6.68 -21.32
C LEU A 156 -1.83 -7.82 -22.17
N SER A 157 -2.32 -8.88 -21.53
CA SER A 157 -2.90 -10.05 -22.21
C SER A 157 -4.42 -9.95 -22.45
N GLU A 158 -5.06 -8.89 -21.97
CA GLU A 158 -6.48 -8.55 -22.22
C GLU A 158 -6.64 -7.55 -23.37
#